data_AF-A0A924QNV5-F1
#
_entry.id   AF-A0A924QNV5-F1
#
_cell.length_a   1.000
_cell.length_b   1.000
_cell.length_c   1.000
_cell.angle_alpha   90.00
_cell.angle_beta   90.00
_cell.angle_gamma   90.00
#
_symmetry.space_group_name_H-M   'P 1'
#
loop_
_entity.id
_entity.type
_entity.pdbx_description
1 polymer ?
#
loop_
_entity_poly.entity_id
_entity_poly.type
_entity_poly.pdbx_seq_one_letter_code
_entity_poly.pdbx_strand_id
1 'polypeptide(L)'
;GSWDVQIAYGTSNTIQIEADDNLLPYIKTEVEKGTLKIDTKKYINLQSHKKITVYVLVTTLTGISLAGSGDIIGKGNFTNNGKTSFSLAGSGNIKIDFKTIETVGISIAGSGNVKLSGVAENVTASIAGSGNASCENVIADDLSASIAGSGHVKCTANKSVKASIMGSGNVYYKGNATNIKKTIIGSGNIVKI
;
A
#
# COMPACT_ATOMS: atom_id res chain seq x y z
N GLY A 1 12.12 0.10 -8.86
CA GLY A 1 13.34 -0.72 -8.69
C GLY A 1 13.22 -1.63 -7.48
N SER A 2 14.33 -2.14 -6.96
CA SER A 2 14.40 -3.03 -5.78
C SER A 2 14.90 -2.29 -4.53
N TRP A 3 14.39 -1.08 -4.29
CA TRP A 3 14.90 -0.17 -3.24
C TRP A 3 14.03 -0.22 -2.01
N ASP A 4 14.65 -0.12 -0.84
CA ASP A 4 13.92 -0.04 0.42
C ASP A 4 13.71 1.42 0.80
N VAL A 5 12.49 1.77 1.20
CA VAL A 5 12.11 3.13 1.61
C VAL A 5 11.57 3.10 3.02
N GLN A 6 12.14 3.91 3.90
CA GLN A 6 11.67 4.15 5.26
C GLN A 6 10.98 5.52 5.31
N ILE A 7 9.68 5.54 5.61
CA ILE A 7 8.89 6.77 5.71
C ILE A 7 8.50 6.99 7.17
N ALA A 8 8.77 8.18 7.70
CA ALA A 8 8.33 8.56 9.04
C ALA A 8 7.60 9.90 9.05
N TYR A 9 6.67 10.04 10.00
CA TYR A 9 6.00 11.30 10.27
C TYR A 9 6.99 12.26 10.94
N GLY A 10 7.14 13.46 10.37
CA GLY A 10 8.06 14.48 10.86
C GLY A 10 7.42 15.87 10.92
N THR A 11 8.19 16.84 11.43
CA THR A 11 7.82 18.27 11.48
C THR A 11 8.23 19.03 10.22
N SER A 12 9.05 18.42 9.38
CA SER A 12 9.49 18.94 8.08
C SER A 12 9.61 17.79 7.06
N ASN A 13 9.63 18.15 5.78
CA ASN A 13 9.82 17.20 4.70
C ASN A 13 11.31 17.07 4.39
N THR A 14 11.87 15.86 4.48
CA THR A 14 13.29 15.60 4.18
C THR A 14 13.47 14.28 3.46
N ILE A 15 14.58 14.15 2.74
CA ILE A 15 15.02 12.90 2.11
C ILE A 15 16.50 12.68 2.38
N GLN A 16 16.87 11.45 2.72
CA GLN A 16 18.24 10.96 2.81
C GLN A 16 18.34 9.65 2.02
N ILE A 17 19.40 9.47 1.26
CA ILE A 17 19.65 8.26 0.47
C ILE A 17 20.98 7.65 0.89
N GLU A 18 20.95 6.36 1.17
CA GLU A 18 22.13 5.53 1.46
C GLU A 18 22.32 4.51 0.33
N ALA A 19 23.45 4.61 -0.36
CA ALA A 19 23.87 3.74 -1.45
C ALA A 19 25.41 3.77 -1.57
N ASP A 20 25.99 2.85 -2.35
CA ASP A 20 27.42 2.96 -2.70
C ASP A 20 27.68 4.25 -3.51
N ASP A 21 28.82 4.90 -3.27
CA ASP A 21 29.16 6.23 -3.81
C ASP A 21 29.05 6.32 -5.33
N ASN A 22 29.39 5.24 -6.04
CA ASN A 22 29.32 5.16 -7.49
C ASN A 22 27.87 5.06 -8.03
N LEU A 23 26.88 4.75 -7.19
CA LEU A 23 25.48 4.65 -7.56
C LEU A 23 24.71 5.96 -7.31
N LEU A 24 25.10 6.73 -6.29
CA LEU A 24 24.44 7.99 -5.92
C LEU A 24 24.21 8.95 -7.12
N PRO A 25 25.17 9.16 -8.04
CA PRO A 25 24.98 10.05 -9.19
C PRO A 25 23.87 9.63 -10.16
N TYR A 26 23.42 8.38 -10.10
CA TYR A 26 22.41 7.81 -10.99
C TYR A 26 21.02 7.71 -10.35
N ILE A 27 20.91 8.01 -9.06
CA ILE A 27 19.63 8.14 -8.36
C ILE A 27 19.08 9.55 -8.63
N LYS A 28 17.82 9.62 -9.04
CA LYS A 28 17.10 10.84 -9.37
C LYS A 28 16.00 11.07 -8.34
N THR A 29 16.01 12.24 -7.71
CA THR A 29 14.96 12.69 -6.79
C THR A 29 14.38 14.01 -7.25
N GLU A 30 13.06 14.07 -7.44
CA GLU A 30 12.36 15.28 -7.89
C GLU A 30 11.07 15.46 -7.10
N VAL A 31 10.72 16.70 -6.79
CA VAL A 31 9.42 17.04 -6.21
C VAL A 31 8.60 17.75 -7.28
N GLU A 32 7.53 17.11 -7.73
CA GLU A 32 6.60 17.67 -8.72
C GLU A 32 5.19 17.69 -8.12
N LYS A 33 4.57 18.88 -8.07
CA LYS A 33 3.18 19.06 -7.58
C LYS A 33 2.93 18.40 -6.21
N GLY A 34 3.90 18.49 -5.29
CA GLY A 34 3.81 17.91 -3.96
C GLY A 34 4.07 16.40 -3.88
N THR A 35 4.47 15.76 -4.98
CA THR A 35 4.87 14.35 -5.02
C THR A 35 6.38 14.23 -5.11
N LEU A 36 7.00 13.56 -4.14
CA LEU A 36 8.40 13.17 -4.22
C LEU A 36 8.53 11.91 -5.09
N LYS A 37 9.22 12.04 -6.22
CA LYS A 37 9.56 10.95 -7.12
C LYS A 37 11.02 10.55 -6.90
N ILE A 38 11.24 9.26 -6.67
CA ILE A 38 12.56 8.66 -6.45
C ILE A 38 12.72 7.55 -7.49
N ASP A 39 13.69 7.68 -8.40
CA ASP A 39 13.84 6.81 -9.56
C ASP A 39 15.30 6.71 -9.99
N THR A 40 15.62 5.76 -10.88
CA THR A 40 16.90 5.74 -11.60
C THR A 40 16.89 6.72 -12.77
N LYS A 41 18.05 7.29 -13.11
CA LYS A 41 18.19 8.05 -14.36
C LYS A 41 17.79 7.18 -15.57
N LYS A 42 17.22 7.83 -16.61
CA LYS A 42 16.77 7.14 -17.83
C LYS A 42 17.90 6.32 -18.44
N TYR A 43 17.57 5.14 -18.94
CA TYR A 43 18.48 4.20 -19.59
C TYR A 43 19.60 3.62 -18.69
N ILE A 44 19.50 3.81 -17.38
CA ILE A 44 20.42 3.23 -16.40
C ILE A 44 19.72 2.14 -15.63
N ASN A 45 20.31 0.95 -15.60
CA ASN A 45 19.91 -0.13 -14.70
C ASN A 45 20.98 -0.24 -13.62
N LEU A 46 20.61 0.04 -12.35
CA LEU A 46 21.53 -0.05 -11.24
C LEU A 46 21.57 -1.49 -10.72
N GLN A 47 22.76 -2.08 -10.81
CA GLN A 47 23.08 -3.32 -10.11
C GLN A 47 23.92 -2.95 -8.88
N SER A 48 23.45 -3.38 -7.72
CA SER A 48 24.13 -3.15 -6.45
C SER A 48 24.22 -4.46 -5.68
N HIS A 49 25.37 -4.71 -5.08
CA HIS A 49 25.55 -5.82 -4.14
C HIS A 49 25.06 -5.47 -2.73
N LYS A 50 24.87 -4.17 -2.44
CA LYS A 50 24.27 -3.66 -1.20
C LYS A 50 22.89 -3.06 -1.45
N LYS A 51 22.01 -3.10 -0.46
CA LYS A 51 20.68 -2.48 -0.56
C LYS A 51 20.80 -0.96 -0.63
N ILE A 52 20.10 -0.35 -1.59
CA ILE A 52 19.85 1.10 -1.62
C ILE A 52 18.69 1.37 -0.67
N THR A 53 18.90 2.25 0.30
CA THR A 53 17.89 2.62 1.31
C THR A 53 17.59 4.10 1.23
N VAL A 54 16.31 4.47 1.23
CA VAL A 54 15.85 5.87 1.20
C VAL A 54 15.06 6.16 2.46
N TYR A 55 15.43 7.21 3.19
CA TYR A 55 14.70 7.69 4.36
C TYR A 55 13.96 8.96 3.99
N VAL A 56 12.67 9.01 4.28
CA VAL A 56 11.80 10.14 3.96
C VAL A 56 11.05 10.57 5.21
N LEU A 57 11.15 11.85 5.58
CA LEU A 57 10.26 12.47 6.55
C LEU A 57 9.19 13.24 5.80
N VAL A 58 7.94 13.09 6.22
CA VAL A 58 6.81 13.86 5.68
C VAL A 58 5.91 14.37 6.79
N THR A 59 5.36 15.56 6.60
CA THR A 59 4.35 16.14 7.50
C THR A 59 2.94 15.65 7.17
N THR A 60 2.68 15.25 5.93
CA THR A 60 1.39 14.74 5.45
C THR A 60 1.60 13.57 4.48
N LEU A 61 0.62 12.67 4.41
CA LEU A 61 0.68 11.49 3.54
C LEU A 61 -0.64 11.29 2.80
N THR A 62 -0.67 11.69 1.52
CA THR A 62 -1.82 11.51 0.62
C THR A 62 -1.67 10.29 -0.29
N GLY A 63 -0.47 9.74 -0.42
CA GLY A 63 -0.29 8.46 -1.07
C GLY A 63 1.15 7.96 -1.14
N ILE A 64 1.26 6.68 -1.49
CA ILE A 64 2.50 5.95 -1.73
C ILE A 64 2.32 5.15 -3.00
N SER A 65 3.32 5.19 -3.89
CA SER A 65 3.35 4.36 -5.09
C SER A 65 4.69 3.63 -5.18
N LEU A 66 4.64 2.31 -5.26
CA LEU A 66 5.81 1.45 -5.42
C LEU A 66 5.72 0.71 -6.75
N ALA A 67 6.74 0.87 -7.59
CA ALA A 67 6.92 0.11 -8.82
C ALA A 67 8.21 -0.73 -8.76
N GLY A 68 8.07 -2.05 -8.78
CA GLY A 68 9.18 -3.01 -8.73
C GLY A 68 9.08 -4.01 -7.57
N SER A 69 10.22 -4.31 -6.95
CA SER A 69 10.37 -5.38 -5.96
C SER A 69 10.93 -4.93 -4.61
N GLY A 70 11.09 -3.62 -4.42
CA GLY A 70 11.55 -3.04 -3.15
C GLY A 70 10.47 -2.99 -2.09
N ASP A 71 10.83 -2.60 -0.87
CA ASP A 71 9.90 -2.50 0.26
C ASP A 71 9.74 -1.05 0.73
N ILE A 72 8.51 -0.62 1.01
CA ILE A 72 8.23 0.66 1.68
C ILE A 72 7.69 0.35 3.06
N ILE A 73 8.38 0.82 4.09
CA ILE A 73 7.97 0.68 5.48
C ILE A 73 7.80 2.07 6.06
N GLY A 74 6.72 2.30 6.79
CA GLY A 74 6.54 3.55 7.48
C GLY A 74 5.71 3.45 8.74
N LYS A 75 6.06 4.28 9.70
CA LYS A 75 5.40 4.36 10.99
C LYS A 75 5.30 5.81 11.43
N GLY A 76 4.15 6.19 11.96
CA GLY A 76 3.98 7.51 12.54
C GLY A 76 2.53 7.91 12.69
N ASN A 77 2.35 9.12 13.20
CA ASN A 77 1.03 9.70 13.45
C ASN A 77 0.41 10.31 12.17
N PHE A 78 0.49 9.59 11.04
CA PHE A 78 -0.12 10.06 9.80
C PHE A 78 -1.63 10.21 9.98
N THR A 79 -2.13 11.42 9.71
CA THR A 79 -3.56 11.75 9.81
C THR A 79 -4.00 12.43 8.52
N ASN A 80 -5.16 12.04 7.98
CA ASN A 80 -5.74 12.64 6.78
C ASN A 80 -7.27 12.55 6.79
N ASN A 81 -7.97 13.69 6.75
CA ASN A 81 -9.44 13.76 6.66
C ASN A 81 -9.90 13.68 5.19
N GLY A 82 -9.34 12.74 4.46
CA GLY A 82 -9.60 12.57 3.04
C GLY A 82 -9.05 11.24 2.57
N LYS A 83 -8.73 11.16 1.28
CA LYS A 83 -8.22 9.94 0.69
C LYS A 83 -6.70 9.83 0.79
N THR A 84 -6.20 8.69 1.25
CA THR A 84 -4.80 8.27 1.09
C THR A 84 -4.73 7.02 0.23
N SER A 85 -3.90 7.04 -0.82
CA SER A 85 -3.79 5.94 -1.80
C SER A 85 -2.47 5.18 -1.69
N PHE A 86 -2.51 3.86 -1.58
CA PHE A 86 -1.37 2.95 -1.56
C PHE A 86 -1.40 2.09 -2.82
N SER A 87 -0.48 2.34 -3.74
CA SER A 87 -0.40 1.66 -5.03
C SER A 87 0.87 0.82 -5.12
N LEU A 88 0.74 -0.44 -5.51
CA LEU A 88 1.83 -1.38 -5.65
C LEU A 88 1.76 -2.06 -7.02
N ALA A 89 2.75 -1.79 -7.86
CA ALA A 89 2.93 -2.43 -9.17
C ALA A 89 4.21 -3.29 -9.14
N GLY A 90 4.05 -4.61 -9.04
CA GLY A 90 5.17 -5.56 -8.99
C GLY A 90 5.05 -6.56 -7.83
N SER A 91 6.18 -6.85 -7.19
CA SER A 91 6.32 -7.94 -6.21
C SER A 91 6.87 -7.48 -4.85
N GLY A 92 7.03 -6.16 -4.67
CA GLY A 92 7.50 -5.57 -3.41
C GLY A 92 6.44 -5.55 -2.31
N ASN A 93 6.73 -4.88 -1.20
CA ASN A 93 5.77 -4.75 -0.10
C ASN A 93 5.61 -3.30 0.36
N ILE A 94 4.41 -2.93 0.79
CA ILE A 94 4.13 -1.66 1.48
C ILE A 94 3.61 -1.99 2.87
N LYS A 95 4.25 -1.46 3.91
CA LYS A 95 3.81 -1.60 5.30
C LYS A 95 3.71 -0.23 5.96
N ILE A 96 2.51 0.21 6.32
CA ILE A 96 2.29 1.55 6.91
C ILE A 96 1.41 1.48 8.14
N ASP A 97 1.91 2.07 9.23
CA ASP A 97 1.14 2.32 10.44
C ASP A 97 0.75 3.82 10.44
N PHE A 98 -0.54 4.12 10.52
CA PHE A 98 -1.10 5.47 10.56
C PHE A 98 -2.04 5.67 11.74
N LYS A 99 -2.33 6.92 12.11
CA LYS A 99 -3.24 7.25 13.20
C LYS A 99 -4.70 7.22 12.74
N THR A 100 -5.07 8.08 11.79
CA THR A 100 -6.45 8.19 11.31
C THR A 100 -6.51 8.65 9.86
N ILE A 101 -7.19 7.91 8.99
CA ILE A 101 -7.39 8.29 7.57
C ILE A 101 -8.85 8.07 7.22
N GLU A 102 -9.57 9.08 6.72
CA GLU A 102 -10.98 8.92 6.36
C GLU A 102 -11.19 7.80 5.33
N THR A 103 -10.51 7.89 4.18
CA THR A 103 -10.62 6.89 3.11
C THR A 103 -9.25 6.33 2.72
N VAL A 104 -9.07 5.03 2.91
CA VAL A 104 -7.89 4.28 2.46
C VAL A 104 -8.19 3.63 1.10
N GLY A 105 -7.38 3.95 0.09
CA GLY A 105 -7.40 3.28 -1.20
C GLY A 105 -6.18 2.39 -1.38
N ILE A 106 -6.36 1.12 -1.73
CA ILE A 106 -5.29 0.16 -1.99
C ILE A 106 -5.45 -0.35 -3.42
N SER A 107 -4.37 -0.32 -4.20
CA SER A 107 -4.32 -0.88 -5.55
C SER A 107 -3.08 -1.74 -5.69
N ILE A 108 -3.25 -3.03 -5.98
CA ILE A 108 -2.17 -3.97 -6.19
C ILE A 108 -2.26 -4.54 -7.60
N ALA A 109 -1.23 -4.34 -8.41
CA ALA A 109 -1.04 -4.96 -9.70
C ALA A 109 0.22 -5.84 -9.66
N GLY A 110 0.05 -7.15 -9.58
CA GLY A 110 1.16 -8.11 -9.45
C GLY A 110 1.00 -9.06 -8.28
N SER A 111 2.11 -9.37 -7.61
CA SER A 111 2.20 -10.41 -6.56
C SER A 111 2.68 -9.88 -5.20
N GLY A 112 2.86 -8.56 -5.08
CA GLY A 112 3.32 -7.92 -3.85
C GLY A 112 2.23 -7.78 -2.78
N ASN A 113 2.60 -7.31 -1.59
CA ASN A 113 1.68 -7.19 -0.46
C ASN A 113 1.59 -5.78 0.10
N VAL A 114 0.39 -5.38 0.52
CA VAL A 114 0.15 -4.13 1.25
C VAL A 114 -0.37 -4.48 2.64
N LYS A 115 0.32 -4.04 3.69
CA LYS A 115 -0.09 -4.22 5.09
C LYS A 115 -0.28 -2.86 5.77
N LEU A 116 -1.47 -2.62 6.29
CA LEU A 116 -1.81 -1.35 6.93
C LEU A 116 -2.31 -1.57 8.35
N SER A 117 -2.09 -0.60 9.23
CA SER A 117 -2.63 -0.54 10.60
C SER A 117 -3.04 0.89 10.95
N GLY A 118 -4.17 1.07 11.65
CA GLY A 118 -4.69 2.40 12.02
C GLY A 118 -6.21 2.44 12.18
N VAL A 119 -6.79 3.64 12.04
CA VAL A 119 -8.25 3.85 12.05
C VAL A 119 -8.70 4.50 10.75
N ALA A 120 -9.68 3.92 10.07
CA ALA A 120 -10.27 4.51 8.88
C ALA A 120 -11.79 4.44 8.91
N GLU A 121 -12.47 5.25 8.10
CA GLU A 121 -13.90 5.07 7.89
C GLU A 121 -14.11 4.05 6.76
N ASN A 122 -13.47 4.30 5.62
CA ASN A 122 -13.64 3.54 4.39
C ASN A 122 -12.31 2.89 3.97
N VAL A 123 -12.35 1.60 3.64
CA VAL A 123 -11.24 0.88 3.01
C VAL A 123 -11.69 0.36 1.66
N THR A 124 -11.04 0.82 0.59
CA THR A 124 -11.19 0.26 -0.76
C THR A 124 -9.94 -0.48 -1.16
N ALA A 125 -10.04 -1.76 -1.51
CA ALA A 125 -8.93 -2.58 -1.97
C ALA A 125 -9.22 -3.17 -3.37
N SER A 126 -8.32 -2.92 -4.32
CA SER A 126 -8.35 -3.50 -5.66
C SER A 126 -7.10 -4.32 -5.89
N ILE A 127 -7.25 -5.58 -6.31
CA ILE A 127 -6.15 -6.49 -6.60
C ILE A 127 -6.33 -7.04 -8.02
N ALA A 128 -5.31 -6.83 -8.86
CA ALA A 128 -5.14 -7.49 -10.15
C ALA A 128 -3.88 -8.37 -10.09
N GLY A 129 -4.07 -9.69 -9.98
CA GLY A 129 -2.99 -10.65 -9.83
C GLY A 129 -3.13 -11.52 -8.57
N SER A 130 -2.00 -11.75 -7.89
CA SER A 130 -1.88 -12.70 -6.77
C SER A 130 -1.40 -12.05 -5.46
N GLY A 131 -1.27 -10.72 -5.44
CA GLY A 131 -0.87 -9.97 -4.25
C GLY A 131 -1.94 -9.95 -3.15
N ASN A 132 -1.57 -9.48 -1.96
CA ASN A 132 -2.48 -9.45 -0.80
C ASN A 132 -2.58 -8.09 -0.14
N ALA A 133 -3.78 -7.71 0.28
CA ALA A 133 -4.02 -6.54 1.12
C ALA A 133 -4.40 -7.00 2.55
N SER A 134 -3.59 -6.62 3.54
CA SER A 134 -3.79 -6.95 4.96
C SER A 134 -4.04 -5.67 5.76
N CYS A 135 -5.29 -5.40 6.08
CA CYS A 135 -5.76 -4.28 6.89
C CYS A 135 -6.60 -4.79 8.08
N GLU A 136 -6.33 -5.99 8.59
CA GLU A 136 -6.98 -6.54 9.78
C GLU A 136 -6.76 -5.68 11.04
N ASN A 137 -5.67 -4.92 11.06
CA ASN A 137 -5.34 -3.95 12.10
C ASN A 137 -5.78 -2.53 11.75
N VAL A 138 -6.55 -2.34 10.67
CA VAL A 138 -7.24 -1.09 10.38
C VAL A 138 -8.66 -1.24 10.88
N ILE A 139 -9.02 -0.49 11.92
CA ILE A 139 -10.41 -0.43 12.38
C ILE A 139 -11.18 0.41 11.36
N ALA A 140 -12.01 -0.24 10.55
CA ALA A 140 -12.83 0.42 9.54
C ALA A 140 -14.32 0.13 9.68
N ASP A 141 -15.14 1.05 9.18
CA ASP A 141 -16.58 0.88 9.11
C ASP A 141 -16.98 0.12 7.85
N ASP A 142 -16.47 0.57 6.70
CA ASP A 142 -16.87 0.05 5.40
C ASP A 142 -15.68 -0.52 4.62
N LEU A 143 -15.86 -1.74 4.10
CA LEU A 143 -14.91 -2.42 3.22
C LEU A 143 -15.49 -2.59 1.83
N SER A 144 -14.78 -2.12 0.81
CA SER A 144 -15.03 -2.40 -0.60
C SER A 144 -13.82 -3.12 -1.21
N ALA A 145 -13.97 -4.38 -1.59
CA ALA A 145 -12.91 -5.21 -2.16
C ALA A 145 -13.24 -5.62 -3.59
N SER A 146 -12.27 -5.52 -4.49
CA SER A 146 -12.33 -6.03 -5.86
C SER A 146 -11.08 -6.85 -6.14
N ILE A 147 -11.25 -8.12 -6.52
CA ILE A 147 -10.16 -9.05 -6.79
C ILE A 147 -10.35 -9.62 -8.19
N ALA A 148 -9.37 -9.43 -9.06
CA ALA A 148 -9.21 -10.12 -10.33
C ALA A 148 -7.94 -10.98 -10.28
N GLY A 149 -8.11 -12.28 -10.04
CA GLY A 149 -7.01 -13.23 -9.87
C GLY A 149 -7.15 -14.07 -8.60
N SER A 150 -6.02 -14.28 -7.91
CA SER A 150 -5.90 -15.24 -6.80
C SER A 150 -5.52 -14.60 -5.47
N GLY A 151 -5.34 -13.28 -5.44
CA GLY A 151 -4.97 -12.54 -4.24
C GLY A 151 -6.03 -12.54 -3.13
N HIS A 152 -5.63 -12.10 -1.93
CA HIS A 152 -6.54 -12.02 -0.78
C HIS A 152 -6.60 -10.62 -0.18
N VAL A 153 -7.79 -10.26 0.31
CA VAL A 153 -8.01 -9.07 1.14
C VAL A 153 -8.39 -9.53 2.54
N LYS A 154 -7.73 -9.00 3.57
CA LYS A 154 -8.06 -9.24 4.99
C LYS A 154 -8.25 -7.92 5.69
N CYS A 155 -9.46 -7.56 6.12
CA CYS A 155 -9.73 -6.24 6.74
C CYS A 155 -10.67 -6.36 7.94
N THR A 156 -10.70 -5.36 8.82
CA THR A 156 -11.80 -5.22 9.81
C THR A 156 -12.86 -4.28 9.25
N ALA A 157 -14.14 -4.66 9.34
CA ALA A 157 -15.27 -3.87 8.87
C ALA A 157 -16.45 -3.98 9.85
N ASN A 158 -16.92 -2.83 10.36
CA ASN A 158 -17.95 -2.77 11.39
C ASN A 158 -19.37 -2.55 10.87
N LYS A 159 -19.55 -1.98 9.67
CA LYS A 159 -20.86 -1.65 9.09
C LYS A 159 -21.15 -2.45 7.83
N SER A 160 -20.29 -2.37 6.81
CA SER A 160 -20.54 -3.05 5.54
C SER A 160 -19.32 -3.70 4.90
N VAL A 161 -19.58 -4.75 4.13
CA VAL A 161 -18.60 -5.43 3.28
C VAL A 161 -19.20 -5.57 1.89
N LYS A 162 -18.61 -4.92 0.90
CA LYS A 162 -18.87 -5.13 -0.52
C LYS A 162 -17.67 -5.82 -1.15
N ALA A 163 -17.87 -6.97 -1.78
CA ALA A 163 -16.79 -7.70 -2.42
C ALA A 163 -17.18 -8.20 -3.82
N SER A 164 -16.29 -7.98 -4.77
CA SER A 164 -16.38 -8.51 -6.13
C SER A 164 -15.13 -9.34 -6.42
N ILE A 165 -15.28 -10.63 -6.68
CA ILE A 165 -14.17 -11.56 -6.94
C ILE A 165 -14.36 -12.18 -8.32
N MET A 166 -13.34 -12.07 -9.15
CA MET A 166 -13.20 -12.79 -10.41
C MET A 166 -11.92 -13.65 -10.32
N GLY A 167 -12.08 -14.95 -10.13
CA GLY A 167 -10.98 -15.90 -9.93
C GLY A 167 -11.10 -16.69 -8.62
N SER A 168 -9.96 -16.92 -7.97
CA SER A 168 -9.83 -17.82 -6.80
C SER A 168 -9.45 -17.11 -5.50
N GLY A 169 -9.36 -15.77 -5.55
CA GLY A 169 -9.05 -14.95 -4.39
C GLY A 169 -10.14 -14.97 -3.30
N ASN A 170 -9.81 -14.46 -2.12
CA ASN A 170 -10.73 -14.47 -0.97
C ASN A 170 -10.73 -13.12 -0.26
N VAL A 171 -11.89 -12.73 0.26
CA VAL A 171 -12.02 -11.58 1.17
C VAL A 171 -12.34 -12.11 2.56
N TYR A 172 -11.42 -11.91 3.49
CA TYR A 172 -11.62 -12.21 4.89
C TYR A 172 -11.94 -10.92 5.63
N TYR A 173 -12.92 -10.95 6.53
CA TYR A 173 -13.23 -9.78 7.34
C TYR A 173 -13.47 -10.10 8.80
N LYS A 174 -12.95 -9.23 9.68
CA LYS A 174 -13.29 -9.16 11.11
C LYS A 174 -14.38 -8.10 11.33
N GLY A 175 -14.95 -8.06 12.53
CA GLY A 175 -15.91 -7.02 12.93
C GLY A 175 -17.38 -7.44 12.80
N ASN A 176 -18.27 -6.47 12.95
CA ASN A 176 -19.71 -6.70 13.10
C ASN A 176 -20.55 -6.23 11.91
N ALA A 177 -19.95 -6.08 10.72
CA ALA A 177 -20.67 -5.68 9.52
C ALA A 177 -21.94 -6.51 9.29
N THR A 178 -23.07 -5.82 9.10
CA THR A 178 -24.40 -6.42 8.89
C THR A 178 -24.83 -6.36 7.42
N ASN A 179 -24.28 -5.41 6.65
CA ASN A 179 -24.58 -5.25 5.23
C ASN A 179 -23.49 -5.88 4.36
N ILE A 180 -23.74 -7.09 3.85
CA ILE A 180 -22.77 -7.85 3.05
C ILE A 180 -23.28 -8.00 1.63
N LYS A 181 -22.55 -7.46 0.67
CA LYS A 181 -22.82 -7.59 -0.78
C LYS A 181 -21.69 -8.35 -1.45
N LYS A 182 -22.03 -9.39 -2.20
CA LYS A 182 -21.05 -10.25 -2.86
C LYS A 182 -21.38 -10.54 -4.32
N THR A 183 -20.36 -10.48 -5.16
CA THR A 183 -20.38 -10.97 -6.54
C THR A 183 -19.13 -11.82 -6.72
N ILE A 184 -19.30 -13.10 -7.06
CA ILE A 184 -18.19 -14.04 -7.20
C ILE A 184 -18.34 -14.77 -8.53
N ILE A 185 -17.31 -14.70 -9.36
CA ILE A 185 -17.16 -15.46 -10.60
C ILE A 185 -15.87 -16.28 -10.46
N GLY A 186 -15.99 -17.57 -10.21
CA GLY A 186 -14.86 -18.47 -9.97
C GLY A 186 -15.00 -19.22 -8.65
N SER A 187 -13.87 -19.52 -8.00
CA SER A 187 -13.79 -20.37 -6.80
C SER A 187 -13.51 -19.61 -5.50
N GLY A 188 -13.43 -18.28 -5.57
CA GLY A 188 -13.19 -17.42 -4.41
C GLY A 188 -14.36 -17.39 -3.42
N ASN A 189 -14.12 -16.82 -2.24
CA ASN A 189 -15.13 -16.70 -1.18
C ASN A 189 -14.96 -15.43 -0.33
N ILE A 190 -16.01 -15.11 0.43
CA ILE A 190 -15.97 -14.09 1.48
C ILE A 190 -16.23 -14.78 2.81
N VAL A 191 -15.30 -14.62 3.75
CA VAL A 191 -15.28 -15.37 5.01
C VAL A 191 -15.17 -14.41 6.18
N LYS A 192 -16.09 -14.52 7.13
CA LYS A 192 -15.96 -13.84 8.42
C LYS A 192 -14.96 -14.60 9.29
N ILE A 193 -14.00 -13.90 9.90
CA ILE A 193 -12.95 -14.46 10.77
C ILE A 193 -12.88 -13.75 12.13
#